data_AF-A0A7C5NAN4-F1
#
_entry.id   AF-A0A7C5NAN4-F1
#
_cell.length_a   1.000
_cell.length_b   1.000
_cell.length_c   1.000
_cell.angle_alpha   90.00
_cell.angle_beta   90.00
_cell.angle_gamma   90.00
#
_symmetry.space_group_name_H-M   'P 1'
#
loop_
_entity.id
_entity.type
_entity.pdbx_description
1 polymer ?
#
loop_
_entity_poly.entity_id
_entity_poly.type
_entity_poly.pdbx_seq_one_letter_code
_entity_poly.pdbx_strand_id
1 'polypeptide(L)'
;MPRPRSSSAWWQVPLAATLCTAFLSIAGCGPAQNRAVSLKPLEERRARAIIERAIIDNGETPVRPRVVEVSGKELTEDMAIEGGTYGVAYITREEDKALAGAIPARDPEATELRLVRGAKGEVVLVVWEQNYRFDESSEHTATAVTAERKLARDVSDFVLHVVKQGKGK
;
A
#
# COMPACT_ATOMS: atom_id res chain seq x y z
N MET A 1 6.97 -77.30 -8.36
CA MET A 1 5.72 -78.08 -8.50
C MET A 1 4.67 -77.21 -9.19
N PRO A 2 4.25 -77.55 -10.43
CA PRO A 2 3.22 -76.84 -11.18
C PRO A 2 1.98 -77.71 -11.43
N ARG A 3 0.77 -77.19 -11.16
CA ARG A 3 -0.55 -77.59 -11.72
C ARG A 3 -1.57 -76.47 -11.39
N PRO A 4 -2.76 -76.39 -12.02
CA PRO A 4 -3.05 -76.31 -13.46
C PRO A 4 -4.08 -75.20 -13.81
N ARG A 5 -4.29 -74.96 -15.12
CA ARG A 5 -5.40 -74.21 -15.73
C ARG A 5 -6.78 -74.82 -15.42
N SER A 6 -7.81 -73.97 -15.30
CA SER A 6 -9.23 -74.26 -15.58
C SER A 6 -9.97 -72.90 -15.70
N SER A 7 -10.35 -72.43 -16.89
CA SER A 7 -11.50 -72.79 -17.74
C SER A 7 -12.84 -72.17 -17.29
N SER A 8 -13.28 -71.20 -18.10
CA SER A 8 -14.66 -70.94 -18.56
C SER A 8 -15.82 -70.85 -17.55
N ALA A 9 -16.44 -69.67 -17.48
CA ALA A 9 -17.90 -69.58 -17.41
C ALA A 9 -18.38 -68.25 -18.01
N TRP A 10 -18.84 -68.35 -19.25
CA TRP A 10 -19.61 -67.35 -19.96
C TRP A 10 -21.03 -67.40 -19.44
N TRP A 11 -21.54 -66.30 -18.88
CA TRP A 11 -22.99 -66.09 -18.80
C TRP A 11 -23.28 -64.62 -19.13
N GLN A 12 -23.77 -64.45 -20.35
CA GLN A 12 -24.58 -63.31 -20.78
C GLN A 12 -25.99 -63.51 -20.23
N VAL A 13 -26.60 -62.50 -19.61
CA VAL A 13 -28.05 -62.20 -19.69
C VAL A 13 -28.28 -60.73 -19.21
N PRO A 14 -29.43 -60.08 -19.47
CA PRO A 14 -29.66 -59.18 -20.60
C PRO A 14 -29.98 -57.73 -20.18
N LEU A 15 -30.13 -56.85 -21.19
CA LEU A 15 -30.78 -55.55 -21.05
C LEU A 15 -32.20 -55.68 -20.48
N ALA A 16 -32.51 -54.88 -19.46
CA ALA A 16 -33.87 -54.45 -19.16
C ALA A 16 -33.83 -52.97 -18.74
N ALA A 17 -34.29 -52.11 -19.65
CA ALA A 17 -34.53 -50.71 -19.39
C ALA A 17 -35.70 -50.55 -18.41
N THR A 18 -35.52 -49.74 -17.37
CA THR A 18 -36.65 -49.17 -16.62
C THR A 18 -36.27 -47.77 -16.18
N LEU A 19 -36.98 -46.79 -16.74
CA LEU A 19 -36.96 -45.39 -16.37
C LEU A 19 -37.21 -45.23 -14.86
N CYS A 20 -36.35 -44.47 -14.19
CA CYS A 20 -36.71 -43.76 -12.96
C CYS A 20 -36.00 -42.42 -12.92
N THR A 21 -36.75 -41.38 -13.28
CA THR A 21 -36.44 -39.97 -13.18
C THR A 21 -36.37 -39.56 -11.71
N ALA A 22 -35.22 -39.04 -11.22
CA ALA A 22 -35.18 -38.27 -9.97
C ALA A 22 -33.92 -37.38 -9.85
N PHE A 23 -34.14 -36.08 -10.00
CA PHE A 23 -33.45 -34.96 -9.35
C PHE A 23 -31.93 -34.80 -9.50
N LEU A 24 -31.56 -34.09 -10.58
CA LEU A 24 -30.38 -33.22 -10.63
C LEU A 24 -30.50 -32.13 -9.53
N SER A 25 -29.86 -32.35 -8.38
CA SER A 25 -29.60 -31.27 -7.42
C SER A 25 -28.28 -30.62 -7.80
N ILE A 26 -28.34 -29.65 -8.71
CA ILE A 26 -27.25 -28.70 -8.94
C ILE A 26 -27.21 -27.82 -7.69
N ALA A 27 -26.48 -28.26 -6.67
CA ALA A 27 -26.00 -27.37 -5.62
C ALA A 27 -24.98 -26.42 -6.27
N GLY A 28 -25.50 -25.40 -6.94
CA GLY A 28 -24.74 -24.24 -7.37
C GLY A 28 -24.30 -23.48 -6.13
N CYS A 29 -23.21 -23.94 -5.51
CA CYS A 29 -22.30 -23.03 -4.84
C CYS A 29 -21.73 -22.12 -5.94
N GLY A 30 -22.49 -21.08 -6.28
CA GLY A 30 -21.94 -19.97 -7.05
C GLY A 30 -20.69 -19.48 -6.32
N PRO A 31 -19.56 -19.25 -7.01
CA PRO A 31 -18.40 -18.69 -6.34
C PRO A 31 -18.84 -17.38 -5.70
N ALA A 32 -18.60 -17.24 -4.39
CA ALA A 32 -18.77 -15.97 -3.70
C ALA A 32 -18.12 -14.91 -4.59
N GLN A 33 -18.91 -13.96 -5.08
CA GLN A 33 -18.41 -12.86 -5.88
C GLN A 33 -17.37 -12.14 -5.02
N ASN A 34 -16.11 -12.40 -5.31
CA ASN A 34 -14.97 -11.77 -4.69
C ASN A 34 -15.01 -10.31 -5.16
N ARG A 35 -15.80 -9.46 -4.49
CA ARG A 35 -15.82 -8.02 -4.75
C ARG A 35 -14.39 -7.56 -4.55
N ALA A 36 -13.77 -7.12 -5.64
CA ALA A 36 -12.43 -6.55 -5.58
C ALA A 36 -12.44 -5.45 -4.52
N VAL A 37 -11.62 -5.62 -3.49
CA VAL A 37 -11.48 -4.65 -2.40
C VAL A 37 -10.89 -3.38 -3.01
N SER A 38 -11.69 -2.31 -3.05
CA SER A 38 -11.25 -1.01 -3.55
C SER A 38 -10.49 -0.31 -2.44
N LEU A 39 -9.16 -0.32 -2.54
CA LEU A 39 -8.30 0.40 -1.61
C LEU A 39 -8.26 1.89 -1.97
N LYS A 40 -8.52 2.78 -1.01
CA LYS A 40 -8.44 4.23 -1.21
C LYS A 40 -7.22 4.83 -0.51
N PRO A 41 -6.48 5.76 -1.13
CA PRO A 41 -5.41 6.48 -0.44
C PRO A 41 -5.95 7.36 0.68
N LEU A 42 -5.09 7.71 1.64
CA LEU A 42 -5.39 8.77 2.59
C LEU A 42 -5.63 10.07 1.84
N GLU A 43 -6.71 10.77 2.20
CA GLU A 43 -6.97 12.11 1.68
C GLU A 43 -5.84 13.06 2.10
N GLU A 44 -5.38 13.90 1.18
CA GLU A 44 -4.23 14.81 1.34
C GLU A 44 -4.36 15.68 2.61
N ARG A 45 -5.57 16.19 2.89
CA ARG A 45 -5.86 16.96 4.11
C ARG A 45 -5.65 16.15 5.39
N ARG A 46 -6.01 14.86 5.38
CA ARG A 46 -5.82 13.95 6.51
C ARG A 46 -4.35 13.58 6.65
N ALA A 47 -3.66 13.32 5.55
CA ALA A 47 -2.22 13.08 5.54
C ALA A 47 -1.45 14.27 6.14
N ARG A 48 -1.77 15.50 5.75
CA ARG A 48 -1.19 16.72 6.35
C ARG A 48 -1.35 16.80 7.86
N ALA A 49 -2.54 16.54 8.38
CA ALA A 49 -2.79 16.56 9.81
C ALA A 49 -1.95 15.51 10.57
N ILE A 50 -1.75 14.34 9.95
CA ILE A 50 -0.91 13.27 10.51
C ILE A 50 0.58 13.67 10.48
N ILE A 51 1.05 14.23 9.37
CA ILE A 51 2.42 14.74 9.22
C ILE A 51 2.70 15.82 10.27
N GLU A 52 1.82 16.82 10.37
CA GLU A 52 1.93 17.90 11.37
C GLU A 52 2.02 17.33 12.79
N ARG A 53 1.10 16.42 13.14
CA ARG A 53 1.07 15.82 14.46
C ARG A 53 2.34 15.03 14.77
N ALA A 54 2.82 14.24 13.82
CA ALA A 54 4.04 13.45 13.98
C ALA A 54 5.28 14.34 14.18
N ILE A 55 5.37 15.49 13.48
CA ILE A 55 6.45 16.47 13.68
C ILE A 55 6.38 17.05 15.12
N ILE A 56 5.20 17.49 15.55
CA ILE A 56 4.97 18.05 16.89
C ILE A 56 5.29 17.04 17.99
N ASP A 57 4.82 15.79 17.85
CA ASP A 57 5.04 14.73 18.84
C ASP A 57 6.53 14.37 18.99
N ASN A 58 7.36 14.73 18.01
CA ASN A 58 8.82 14.56 18.07
C ASN A 58 9.58 15.82 18.53
N GLY A 59 8.88 16.87 18.95
CA GLY A 59 9.46 18.10 19.51
C GLY A 59 9.99 19.09 18.46
N GLU A 60 9.55 18.96 17.21
CA GLU A 60 9.87 19.88 16.13
C GLU A 60 8.69 20.81 15.84
N THR A 61 8.96 21.99 15.29
CA THR A 61 7.92 22.97 14.93
C THR A 61 7.60 22.85 13.44
N PRO A 62 6.39 22.42 13.05
CA PRO A 62 5.97 22.47 11.65
C PRO A 62 5.72 23.92 11.22
N VAL A 63 6.12 24.24 10.00
CA VAL A 63 5.89 25.55 9.37
C VAL A 63 5.26 25.38 8.00
N ARG A 64 4.82 26.50 7.42
CA ARG A 64 4.02 26.51 6.18
C ARG A 64 4.71 25.76 5.02
N PRO A 65 3.91 25.17 4.11
CA PRO A 65 4.37 24.66 2.82
C PRO A 65 5.35 25.60 2.12
N ARG A 66 6.34 25.00 1.46
CA ARG A 66 7.27 25.70 0.58
C ARG A 66 7.45 24.94 -0.73
N VAL A 67 7.89 25.66 -1.75
CA VAL A 67 8.29 25.07 -3.02
C VAL A 67 9.81 24.90 -3.00
N VAL A 68 10.27 23.69 -3.29
CA VAL A 68 11.69 23.33 -3.39
C VAL A 68 11.98 22.89 -4.81
N GLU A 69 13.07 23.39 -5.38
CA GLU A 69 13.53 22.92 -6.68
C GLU A 69 14.34 21.63 -6.51
N VAL A 70 13.89 20.55 -7.13
CA VAL A 70 14.53 19.23 -7.12
C VAL A 70 14.79 18.82 -8.57
N SER A 71 16.06 18.67 -8.93
CA SER A 71 16.47 18.25 -10.29
C SER A 71 15.82 19.09 -11.41
N GLY A 72 15.69 20.41 -11.21
CA GLY A 72 15.09 21.34 -12.17
C GLY A 72 13.55 21.32 -12.21
N LYS A 73 12.88 20.64 -11.28
CA LYS A 73 11.41 20.65 -11.13
C LYS A 73 11.00 21.21 -9.77
N GLU A 74 9.83 21.84 -9.72
CA GLU A 74 9.25 22.34 -8.46
C GLU A 74 8.53 21.20 -7.72
N LEU A 75 9.00 20.91 -6.52
CA LEU A 75 8.36 20.02 -5.54
C LEU A 75 7.71 20.89 -4.46
N THR A 76 6.39 20.77 -4.29
CA THR A 76 5.69 21.42 -3.17
C THR A 76 5.76 20.51 -1.96
N GLU A 77 6.28 21.03 -0.85
CA GLU A 77 6.23 20.35 0.44
C GLU A 77 4.89 20.62 1.12
N ASP A 78 4.28 19.60 1.70
CA ASP A 78 3.09 19.74 2.54
C ASP A 78 3.39 20.35 3.90
N MET A 79 4.60 20.09 4.41
CA MET A 79 5.04 20.59 5.70
C MET A 79 6.55 20.80 5.71
N ALA A 80 6.97 22.03 5.99
CA ALA A 80 8.35 22.32 6.31
C ALA A 80 8.58 22.20 7.83
N ILE A 81 9.82 21.99 8.25
CA ILE A 81 10.22 22.05 9.65
C ILE A 81 10.98 23.36 9.89
N GLU A 82 10.76 23.98 11.05
CA GLU A 82 11.46 25.19 11.49
C GLU A 82 12.99 25.05 11.34
N GLY A 83 13.62 26.13 10.87
CA GLY A 83 15.01 26.13 10.41
C GLY A 83 15.16 25.97 8.89
N GLY A 84 14.11 25.56 8.18
CA GLY A 84 14.05 25.67 6.71
C GLY A 84 14.85 24.63 5.93
N THR A 85 15.59 23.75 6.59
CA THR A 85 16.41 22.72 5.93
C THR A 85 15.64 21.43 5.66
N TYR A 86 14.60 21.12 6.43
CA TYR A 86 13.90 19.84 6.36
C TYR A 86 12.43 20.01 6.03
N GLY A 87 11.83 19.04 5.35
CA GLY A 87 10.42 19.06 4.98
C GLY A 87 9.89 17.69 4.60
N VAL A 88 8.57 17.60 4.42
CA VAL A 88 7.83 16.39 4.04
C VAL A 88 6.87 16.74 2.90
N ALA A 89 6.86 15.93 1.85
CA ALA A 89 5.96 16.06 0.71
C ALA A 89 5.12 14.77 0.54
N TYR A 90 3.80 14.92 0.57
CA TYR A 90 2.84 13.86 0.33
C TYR A 90 2.44 13.85 -1.15
N ILE A 91 3.00 12.89 -1.89
CA ILE A 91 2.92 12.87 -3.35
C ILE A 91 1.68 12.13 -3.82
N THR A 92 0.80 12.86 -4.48
CA THR A 92 -0.34 12.32 -5.23
C THR A 92 0.11 11.62 -6.50
N ARG A 93 -0.75 10.79 -7.09
CA ARG A 93 -0.46 10.11 -8.37
C ARG A 93 -0.20 11.09 -9.51
N GLU A 94 -0.84 12.25 -9.49
CA GLU A 94 -0.68 13.30 -10.49
C GLU A 94 0.69 13.98 -10.34
N GLU A 95 1.10 14.29 -9.12
CA GLU A 95 2.40 14.88 -8.82
C GLU A 95 3.54 13.93 -9.11
N ASP A 96 3.41 12.64 -8.80
CA ASP A 96 4.43 11.62 -9.12
C ASP A 96 4.75 11.59 -10.63
N LYS A 97 3.71 11.72 -11.47
CA LYS A 97 3.88 11.82 -12.93
C LYS A 97 4.55 13.13 -13.34
N ALA A 98 4.16 14.26 -12.73
CA ALA A 98 4.75 15.56 -13.03
C ALA A 98 6.25 15.60 -12.64
N LEU A 99 6.58 14.96 -11.52
CA LEU A 99 7.93 14.89 -10.95
C LEU A 99 8.77 13.73 -11.49
N ALA A 100 8.25 12.93 -12.43
CA ALA A 100 8.96 11.78 -12.99
C ALA A 100 10.39 12.14 -13.42
N GLY A 101 11.37 11.38 -12.93
CA GLY A 101 12.81 11.62 -13.17
C GLY A 101 13.48 12.65 -12.26
N ALA A 102 12.72 13.44 -11.49
CA ALA A 102 13.25 14.37 -10.49
C ALA A 102 13.28 13.76 -9.08
N ILE A 103 12.32 12.90 -8.76
CA ILE A 103 12.24 12.15 -7.49
C ILE A 103 12.53 10.65 -7.73
N PRO A 104 12.99 9.89 -6.70
CA PRO A 104 13.14 8.44 -6.78
C PRO A 104 11.84 7.78 -7.21
N ALA A 105 11.94 6.67 -7.94
CA ALA A 105 10.76 5.88 -8.28
C ALA A 105 10.11 5.34 -7.00
N ARG A 106 8.77 5.37 -6.97
CA ARG A 106 7.99 4.73 -5.90
C ARG A 106 8.33 3.24 -5.84
N ASP A 107 8.60 2.78 -4.63
CA ASP A 107 8.73 1.36 -4.29
C ASP A 107 7.84 1.07 -3.07
N PRO A 108 6.78 0.26 -3.22
CA PRO A 108 5.88 -0.05 -2.11
C PRO A 108 6.50 -0.98 -1.05
N GLU A 109 7.53 -1.74 -1.41
CA GLU A 109 8.19 -2.70 -0.51
C GLU A 109 9.42 -2.08 0.19
N ALA A 110 9.78 -0.85 -0.19
CA ALA A 110 10.89 -0.14 0.42
C ALA A 110 10.58 0.18 1.89
N THR A 111 11.45 -0.30 2.77
CA THR A 111 11.47 0.04 4.20
C THR A 111 12.28 1.31 4.48
N GLU A 112 13.11 1.72 3.54
CA GLU A 112 13.94 2.91 3.66
C GLU A 112 13.16 4.20 3.37
N LEU A 113 13.46 5.25 4.14
CA LEU A 113 12.94 6.59 3.90
C LEU A 113 13.45 7.13 2.57
N ARG A 114 12.54 7.61 1.72
CA ARG A 114 12.91 8.20 0.43
C ARG A 114 13.12 9.69 0.60
N LEU A 115 14.38 10.10 0.54
CA LEU A 115 14.79 11.49 0.68
C LEU A 115 15.21 12.07 -0.66
N VAL A 116 14.85 13.31 -0.91
CA VAL A 116 15.38 14.10 -2.03
C VAL A 116 16.08 15.35 -1.49
N ARG A 117 17.04 15.85 -2.28
CA ARG A 117 17.74 17.10 -1.95
C ARG A 117 17.30 18.21 -2.87
N GLY A 118 16.95 19.35 -2.26
CA GLY A 118 16.68 20.59 -2.96
C GLY A 118 17.95 21.24 -3.48
N ALA A 119 17.81 22.12 -4.47
CA ALA A 119 18.91 22.86 -5.08
C ALA A 119 19.68 23.74 -4.08
N LYS A 120 19.05 24.15 -2.96
CA LYS A 120 19.67 24.99 -1.92
C LYS A 120 20.08 24.19 -0.67
N GLY A 121 20.07 22.86 -0.77
CA GLY A 121 20.49 21.97 0.33
C GLY A 121 19.35 21.53 1.25
N GLU A 122 18.10 21.81 0.90
CA GLU A 122 16.93 21.26 1.60
C GLU A 122 16.92 19.73 1.52
N VAL A 123 16.40 19.07 2.55
CA VAL A 123 16.21 17.61 2.61
C VAL A 123 14.73 17.32 2.82
N VAL A 124 14.12 16.71 1.81
CA VAL A 124 12.67 16.48 1.78
C VAL A 124 12.39 14.99 1.85
N LEU A 125 11.60 14.56 2.83
CA LEU A 125 11.01 13.22 2.85
C LEU A 125 9.86 13.17 1.82
N VAL A 126 9.93 12.19 0.92
CA VAL A 126 8.92 11.94 -0.09
C VAL A 126 8.08 10.73 0.33
N VAL A 127 6.78 10.93 0.50
CA VAL A 127 5.82 9.88 0.88
C VAL A 127 4.69 9.81 -0.14
N TRP A 128 4.53 8.68 -0.84
CA TRP A 128 3.52 8.53 -1.90
C TRP A 128 2.18 8.10 -1.33
N GLU A 129 1.09 8.73 -1.78
CA GLU A 129 -0.28 8.41 -1.36
C GLU A 129 -0.62 6.92 -1.54
N GLN A 130 -0.05 6.34 -2.59
CA GLN A 130 -0.31 4.98 -3.02
C GLN A 130 0.23 3.94 -2.01
N ASN A 131 1.10 4.34 -1.09
CA ASN A 131 1.65 3.52 -0.01
C ASN A 131 0.83 3.61 1.29
N TYR A 132 -0.15 4.50 1.36
CA TYR A 132 -0.99 4.72 2.54
C TYR A 132 -2.46 4.58 2.13
N ARG A 133 -2.86 3.34 1.82
CA ARG A 133 -4.21 3.01 1.37
C ARG A 133 -4.94 2.17 2.40
N PHE A 134 -6.24 2.32 2.45
CA PHE A 134 -7.12 1.58 3.36
C PHE A 134 -8.31 1.01 2.60
N ASP A 135 -8.96 0.02 3.20
CA ASP A 135 -10.16 -0.61 2.64
C ASP A 135 -11.41 0.22 2.98
N GLU A 136 -12.18 0.57 1.94
CA GLU A 136 -13.50 1.19 2.06
C GLU A 136 -14.64 0.17 2.27
N SER A 137 -14.37 -1.05 2.74
CA SER A 137 -15.37 -2.03 3.19
C SER A 137 -15.48 -2.09 4.73
N SER A 138 -16.51 -2.75 5.28
CA SER A 138 -16.96 -2.71 6.69
C SER A 138 -15.90 -2.85 7.81
N GLU A 139 -14.66 -3.19 7.50
CA GLU A 139 -13.49 -3.16 8.40
C GLU A 139 -12.65 -1.86 8.31
N HIS A 140 -13.24 -0.76 7.82
CA HIS A 140 -12.57 0.52 7.51
C HIS A 140 -11.62 1.04 8.60
N THR A 141 -12.02 0.92 9.87
CA THR A 141 -11.29 1.53 10.97
C THR A 141 -9.92 0.91 11.15
N ALA A 142 -9.78 -0.41 10.99
CA ALA A 142 -8.51 -1.10 11.23
C ALA A 142 -7.48 -0.79 10.12
N THR A 143 -7.91 -0.79 8.86
CA THR A 143 -7.03 -0.53 7.71
C THR A 143 -6.68 0.94 7.59
N ALA A 144 -7.62 1.86 7.88
CA ALA A 144 -7.34 3.29 7.96
C ALA A 144 -6.32 3.58 9.07
N VAL A 145 -6.56 3.07 10.29
CA VAL A 145 -5.61 3.22 11.41
C VAL A 145 -4.22 2.67 11.05
N THR A 146 -4.15 1.58 10.29
CA THR A 146 -2.86 1.02 9.85
C THR A 146 -2.13 1.96 8.88
N ALA A 147 -2.83 2.50 7.87
CA ALA A 147 -2.25 3.47 6.94
C ALA A 147 -1.79 4.75 7.65
N GLU A 148 -2.60 5.28 8.57
CA GLU A 148 -2.27 6.47 9.34
C GLU A 148 -1.07 6.24 10.27
N ARG A 149 -1.03 5.10 10.97
CA ARG A 149 0.11 4.73 11.82
C ARG A 149 1.39 4.54 11.01
N LYS A 150 1.29 3.98 9.81
CA LYS A 150 2.44 3.85 8.91
C LYS A 150 2.98 5.22 8.52
N LEU A 151 2.11 6.14 8.09
CA LEU A 151 2.52 7.51 7.74
C LEU A 151 3.16 8.23 8.94
N ALA A 152 2.54 8.15 10.12
CA ALA A 152 3.07 8.75 11.34
C ALA A 152 4.45 8.18 11.73
N ARG A 153 4.65 6.87 11.57
CA ARG A 153 5.93 6.21 11.79
C ARG A 153 6.99 6.72 10.83
N ASP A 154 6.72 6.69 9.52
CA ASP A 154 7.71 7.10 8.49
C ASP A 154 8.15 8.55 8.71
N VAL A 155 7.22 9.45 9.09
CA VAL A 155 7.53 10.84 9.43
C VAL A 155 8.32 10.95 10.75
N SER A 156 7.96 10.16 11.76
CA SER A 156 8.71 10.14 13.04
C SER A 156 10.14 9.66 12.84
N ASP A 157 10.35 8.60 12.06
CA ASP A 157 11.66 8.05 11.76
C ASP A 157 12.52 9.09 11.02
N PHE A 158 11.93 9.85 10.09
CA PHE A 158 12.60 10.97 9.44
C PHE A 158 13.03 12.05 10.44
N VAL A 159 12.15 12.46 11.36
CA VAL A 159 12.50 13.46 12.37
C VAL A 159 13.62 12.95 13.29
N LEU A 160 13.50 11.73 13.79
CA LEU A 160 14.46 11.17 14.75
C LEU A 160 15.82 10.88 14.13
N HIS A 161 15.86 10.34 12.92
CA HIS A 161 17.10 9.84 12.32
C HIS A 161 17.73 10.79 11.32
N VAL A 162 16.97 11.70 10.72
CA VAL A 162 17.50 12.65 9.72
C VAL A 162 17.58 14.06 10.31
N VAL A 163 16.47 14.59 10.82
CA VAL A 163 16.40 15.98 11.30
C VAL A 163 17.28 16.17 12.53
N LYS A 164 17.07 15.37 13.58
CA LYS A 164 17.81 15.51 14.84
C LYS A 164 19.30 15.21 14.69
N GLN A 165 19.67 14.24 13.86
CA GLN A 165 21.08 13.96 13.58
C GLN A 165 21.76 15.07 12.77
N GLY A 166 21.02 15.74 11.89
CA GLY A 166 21.52 16.87 11.12
C GLY A 166 21.79 18.11 11.97
N LYS A 167 20.96 18.38 12.99
CA LYS A 167 21.14 19.51 13.91
C LYS A 167 22.30 19.35 14.90
N GLY A 168 22.75 18.13 15.15
CA GLY A 168 23.86 17.84 16.07
C GLY A 168 25.26 17.94 15.45
N LYS A 169 25.35 18.27 14.16
CA LYS A 169 26.62 18.47 13.43
C LYS A 169 26.89 19.96 13.23
#